data_AF-A0A926ITD1-F1
#
_entry.id   AF-A0A926ITD1-F1
#
_cell.length_a   1.000
_cell.length_b   1.000
_cell.length_c   1.000
_cell.angle_alpha   90.00
_cell.angle_beta   90.00
_cell.angle_gamma   90.00
#
_symmetry.space_group_name_H-M   'P 1'
#
loop_
_entity.id
_entity.type
_entity.pdbx_description
1 polymer ?
#
loop_
_entity_poly.entity_id
_entity_poly.type
_entity_poly.pdbx_seq_one_letter_code
_entity_poly.pdbx_strand_id
1 'polypeptide(L)'
;MLTLLPSLVFANTGAVHLDKANYDLNDKASLQRGAATFMNYCFGCHSTQYQRYNRVAADIGIPEDLMAANLIVNGAKIGDLMENSVPDKDAAKWFGAP
;
A
#
# COMPACT_ATOMS: atom_id res chain seq x y z
N MET A 1 32.06 27.41 42.13
CA MET A 1 31.38 26.23 41.55
C MET A 1 30.26 26.77 40.67
N LEU A 2 30.52 26.93 39.37
CA LEU A 2 29.59 27.52 38.40
C LEU A 2 28.49 26.48 38.10
N THR A 3 27.30 26.66 38.65
CA THR A 3 26.16 25.75 38.44
C THR A 3 25.55 26.00 37.06
N LEU A 4 25.73 25.05 36.15
CA LEU A 4 25.06 24.99 34.87
C LEU A 4 23.58 24.61 35.10
N LEU A 5 22.65 25.55 34.94
CA LEU A 5 21.21 25.25 34.92
C LEU A 5 20.84 24.68 33.55
N PRO A 6 20.25 23.47 33.44
CA PRO A 6 19.78 22.96 32.16
C PRO A 6 18.59 23.80 31.69
N SER A 7 18.70 24.40 30.50
CA SER A 7 17.59 25.07 29.84
C SER A 7 16.60 24.03 29.31
N LEU A 8 15.33 24.16 29.67
CA LEU A 8 14.25 23.36 29.08
C LEU A 8 14.05 23.81 27.63
N VAL A 9 14.49 22.99 26.68
CA VAL A 9 14.18 23.17 25.25
C VAL A 9 12.82 22.52 25.00
N PHE A 10 11.81 23.33 24.71
CA PHE A 10 10.52 22.83 24.22
C PHE A 10 10.64 22.58 22.71
N ALA A 11 10.32 21.36 22.27
CA ALA A 11 10.15 21.10 20.84
C ALA A 11 9.02 21.98 20.31
N ASN A 12 9.32 22.90 19.40
CA ASN A 12 8.32 23.71 18.74
C ASN A 12 7.65 22.83 17.67
N THR A 13 6.63 22.06 18.07
CA THR A 13 5.68 21.45 17.13
C THR A 13 4.69 22.51 16.63
N GLY A 14 5.19 23.71 16.30
CA GLY A 14 4.38 24.77 15.74
C GLY A 14 3.57 24.19 14.59
N ALA A 15 2.26 24.42 14.62
CA ALA A 15 1.32 23.82 13.70
C ALA A 15 1.77 24.08 12.26
N VAL A 16 2.47 23.10 11.67
CA VAL A 16 2.92 23.15 10.29
C VAL A 16 1.64 23.18 9.46
N HIS A 17 1.52 24.16 8.57
CA HIS A 17 0.41 24.20 7.65
C HIS A 17 0.48 22.95 6.76
N LEU A 18 -0.49 22.06 6.91
CA LEU A 18 -0.63 20.87 6.07
C LEU A 18 -1.76 21.10 5.08
N ASP A 19 -1.43 21.00 3.81
CA ASP A 19 -2.44 21.03 2.76
C ASP A 19 -3.39 19.82 2.88
N LYS A 20 -4.65 20.04 2.52
CA LYS A 20 -5.60 18.95 2.37
C LYS A 20 -5.28 18.20 1.09
N ALA A 21 -5.09 16.89 1.21
CA ALA A 21 -4.81 16.02 0.08
C ALA A 21 -6.02 15.79 -0.85
N ASN A 22 -7.20 16.29 -0.49
CA ASN A 22 -8.41 16.32 -1.34
C ASN A 22 -8.76 14.97 -2.02
N TYR A 23 -8.79 13.88 -1.24
CA TYR A 23 -9.18 12.55 -1.70
C TYR A 23 -10.46 12.07 -1.02
N ASP A 24 -11.20 11.17 -1.69
CA ASP A 24 -12.34 10.46 -1.11
C ASP A 24 -12.03 8.96 -1.04
N LEU A 25 -11.95 8.42 0.19
CA LEU A 25 -11.71 7.00 0.44
C LEU A 25 -12.95 6.12 0.22
N ASN A 26 -14.11 6.73 -0.07
CA ASN A 26 -15.35 6.03 -0.34
C ASN A 26 -15.71 6.01 -1.83
N ASP A 27 -14.99 6.74 -2.68
CA ASP A 27 -15.17 6.70 -4.13
C ASP A 27 -14.73 5.34 -4.68
N LYS A 28 -15.68 4.40 -4.73
CA LYS A 28 -15.46 3.04 -5.23
C LYS A 28 -14.97 3.02 -6.67
N ALA A 29 -15.44 3.92 -7.52
CA ALA A 29 -15.00 3.97 -8.91
C ALA A 29 -13.52 4.36 -9.00
N SER A 30 -13.08 5.32 -8.19
CA SER A 30 -11.66 5.68 -8.08
C SER A 30 -10.83 4.51 -7.54
N LEU A 31 -11.29 3.86 -6.48
CA LEU A 31 -10.58 2.71 -5.90
C LEU A 31 -10.48 1.52 -6.86
N GLN A 32 -11.51 1.23 -7.65
CA GLN A 32 -11.49 0.20 -8.69
C GLN A 32 -10.48 0.51 -9.79
N ARG A 33 -10.41 1.77 -10.26
CA ARG A 33 -9.36 2.22 -11.20
C ARG A 33 -7.97 2.12 -10.58
N GLY A 34 -7.84 2.43 -9.31
CA GLY A 34 -6.60 2.29 -8.54
C GLY A 34 -6.15 0.83 -8.44
N ALA A 35 -7.06 -0.08 -8.12
CA ALA A 35 -6.80 -1.52 -8.08
C ALA A 35 -6.34 -2.06 -9.45
N ALA A 36 -7.02 -1.68 -10.53
CA ALA A 36 -6.61 -2.03 -11.89
C ALA A 36 -5.20 -1.49 -12.22
N THR A 37 -4.91 -0.24 -11.87
CA THR A 37 -3.57 0.36 -12.07
C THR A 37 -2.51 -0.41 -11.28
N PHE A 38 -2.78 -0.69 -10.00
CA PHE A 38 -1.84 -1.42 -9.14
C PHE A 38 -1.55 -2.81 -9.71
N MET A 39 -2.57 -3.59 -10.06
CA MET A 39 -2.38 -4.95 -10.56
C MET A 39 -1.63 -5.00 -11.90
N ASN A 40 -1.86 -4.03 -12.78
CA ASN A 40 -1.24 -4.01 -14.11
C ASN A 40 0.19 -3.45 -14.13
N TYR A 41 0.55 -2.58 -13.17
CA TYR A 41 1.82 -1.83 -13.24
C TYR A 41 2.68 -1.92 -11.98
N CYS A 42 2.09 -2.05 -10.81
CA CYS A 42 2.81 -2.03 -9.54
C CYS A 42 3.07 -3.44 -8.99
N PHE A 43 2.09 -4.33 -9.13
CA PHE A 43 2.09 -5.67 -8.56
C PHE A 43 3.24 -6.54 -9.06
N GLY A 44 3.77 -6.27 -10.25
CA GLY A 44 4.95 -6.98 -10.77
C GLY A 44 6.17 -6.87 -9.87
N CYS A 45 6.30 -5.79 -9.09
CA CYS A 45 7.42 -5.57 -8.17
C CYS A 45 6.99 -5.34 -6.71
N HIS A 46 5.75 -4.93 -6.45
CA HIS A 46 5.24 -4.61 -5.11
C HIS A 46 4.12 -5.55 -4.67
N SER A 47 4.34 -6.24 -3.56
CA SER A 47 3.29 -7.02 -2.89
C SER A 47 2.46 -6.14 -1.96
N THR A 48 1.16 -6.44 -1.86
CA THR A 48 0.33 -6.03 -0.73
C THR A 48 0.09 -7.25 0.16
N GLN A 49 1.17 -7.77 0.73
CA GLN A 49 1.27 -9.09 1.38
C GLN A 49 0.31 -9.32 2.56
N TYR A 50 -0.34 -8.28 3.08
CA TYR A 50 -1.33 -8.39 4.17
C TYR A 50 -2.78 -8.27 3.68
N GLN A 51 -2.98 -8.08 2.37
CA GLN A 51 -4.28 -7.97 1.73
C GLN A 51 -4.63 -9.27 1.01
N ARG A 52 -5.90 -9.67 1.08
CA ARG A 52 -6.46 -10.79 0.31
C ARG A 52 -7.31 -10.27 -0.83
N TYR A 53 -7.29 -10.96 -1.97
CA TYR A 53 -8.04 -10.53 -3.15
C TYR A 53 -9.54 -10.39 -2.88
N ASN A 54 -10.16 -11.35 -2.18
CA ASN A 54 -11.58 -11.31 -1.82
C ASN A 54 -11.95 -10.12 -0.92
N ARG A 55 -11.09 -9.79 0.05
CA ARG A 55 -11.30 -8.67 0.97
C ARG A 55 -11.22 -7.34 0.23
N VAL A 56 -10.21 -7.17 -0.61
CA VAL A 56 -10.11 -5.97 -1.47
C VAL A 56 -11.35 -5.88 -2.35
N ALA A 57 -11.71 -6.95 -3.07
CA ALA A 57 -12.88 -6.98 -3.94
C ALA A 57 -14.17 -6.56 -3.20
N ALA A 58 -14.43 -7.13 -2.02
CA ALA A 58 -15.58 -6.77 -1.19
C ALA A 58 -15.54 -5.29 -0.76
N ASP A 59 -14.37 -4.80 -0.33
CA ASP A 59 -14.21 -3.43 0.16
C ASP A 59 -14.43 -2.40 -0.94
N ILE A 60 -14.05 -2.71 -2.19
CA ILE A 60 -14.20 -1.79 -3.32
C ILE A 60 -15.38 -2.13 -4.25
N GLY A 61 -16.23 -3.07 -3.85
CA GLY A 61 -17.46 -3.41 -4.58
C GLY A 61 -17.24 -4.11 -5.92
N ILE A 62 -16.17 -4.89 -6.05
CA ILE A 62 -15.90 -5.74 -7.22
C ILE A 62 -16.46 -7.15 -6.92
N PRO A 63 -17.34 -7.71 -7.77
CA PRO A 63 -17.71 -9.12 -7.72
C PRO A 63 -16.49 -10.05 -7.78
N GLU A 64 -16.44 -11.10 -6.96
CA GLU A 64 -15.27 -11.98 -6.84
C GLU A 64 -14.89 -12.66 -8.17
N ASP A 65 -15.87 -12.98 -9.00
CA ASP A 65 -15.68 -13.54 -10.35
C ASP A 65 -14.98 -12.54 -11.28
N LEU A 66 -15.36 -11.25 -11.22
CA LEU A 66 -14.70 -10.19 -11.98
C LEU A 66 -13.28 -9.90 -11.45
N MET A 67 -13.09 -9.94 -10.13
CA MET A 67 -11.76 -9.82 -9.53
C MET A 67 -10.85 -10.95 -10.01
N ALA A 68 -11.33 -12.19 -9.93
CA ALA A 68 -10.58 -13.37 -10.36
C ALA A 68 -10.27 -13.35 -11.85
N ALA A 69 -11.24 -12.96 -12.69
CA ALA A 69 -11.08 -12.97 -14.14
C ALA A 69 -10.16 -11.86 -14.67
N ASN A 70 -10.07 -10.71 -13.98
CA ASN A 70 -9.40 -9.52 -14.54
C ASN A 70 -8.21 -9.02 -13.72
N LEU A 71 -8.19 -9.25 -12.41
CA LEU A 71 -7.21 -8.64 -11.50
C LEU A 71 -6.27 -9.65 -10.86
N ILE A 72 -6.58 -10.96 -10.91
CA ILE A 72 -5.66 -12.01 -10.45
C ILE A 72 -4.83 -12.52 -11.64
N VAL A 73 -3.63 -11.97 -11.81
CA VAL A 73 -2.77 -12.24 -12.98
C VAL A 73 -1.73 -13.34 -12.77
N ASN A 74 -1.51 -13.78 -11.53
CA ASN A 74 -0.50 -14.75 -11.14
C ASN A 74 -1.05 -16.16 -10.90
N GLY A 75 -2.34 -16.41 -11.17
CA GLY A 75 -3.00 -17.70 -10.94
C GLY A 75 -3.29 -18.02 -9.47
N ALA A 76 -3.19 -17.03 -8.57
CA ALA A 76 -3.60 -17.17 -7.18
C ALA A 76 -5.12 -17.43 -7.05
N LYS A 77 -5.55 -17.89 -5.87
CA LYS A 77 -6.96 -18.03 -5.55
C LYS A 77 -7.50 -16.72 -4.99
N ILE A 78 -8.80 -16.50 -5.11
CA ILE A 78 -9.48 -15.30 -4.60
C ILE A 78 -9.29 -15.10 -3.08
N GLY A 79 -9.08 -16.18 -2.32
CA GLY A 79 -8.81 -16.11 -0.87
C GLY A 79 -7.34 -15.90 -0.50
N ASP A 80 -6.41 -15.95 -1.47
CA ASP A 80 -4.97 -15.87 -1.20
C ASP A 80 -4.54 -14.43 -0.91
N LEU A 81 -3.35 -14.31 -0.31
CA LEU A 81 -2.69 -13.03 -0.13
C LEU A 81 -2.16 -12.51 -1.47
N MET A 82 -2.11 -11.18 -1.59
CA MET A 82 -1.60 -10.50 -2.78
C MET A 82 -0.08 -10.40 -2.74
N GLU A 83 0.57 -11.53 -3.02
CA GLU A 83 2.03 -11.67 -3.13
C GLU A 83 2.47 -11.63 -4.60
N ASN A 84 3.47 -10.79 -4.89
CA ASN A 84 4.09 -10.73 -6.20
C ASN A 84 4.90 -12.01 -6.51
N SER A 85 5.32 -12.15 -7.76
CA SER A 85 6.09 -13.32 -8.21
C SER A 85 7.61 -13.14 -8.10
N VAL A 86 8.10 -12.09 -7.44
CA VAL A 86 9.53 -11.77 -7.39
C VAL A 86 10.20 -12.57 -6.27
N PRO A 87 11.17 -13.45 -6.55
CA PRO A 87 11.90 -14.17 -5.51
C PRO A 87 12.78 -13.24 -4.68
N ASP A 88 12.84 -13.45 -3.35
CA ASP A 88 13.61 -12.60 -2.42
C ASP A 88 15.10 -12.44 -2.82
N LYS A 89 15.72 -13.52 -3.31
CA LYS A 89 17.12 -13.50 -3.76
C LYS A 89 17.32 -12.57 -4.96
N ASP A 90 16.37 -12.58 -5.89
CA ASP A 90 16.41 -11.75 -7.08
C ASP A 90 16.05 -10.30 -6.74
N ALA A 91 15.08 -10.09 -5.85
CA ALA A 91 14.76 -8.77 -5.31
C ALA A 91 15.99 -8.13 -4.64
N ALA A 92 16.69 -8.86 -3.77
CA ALA A 92 17.90 -8.39 -3.11
C ALA A 92 19.02 -8.02 -4.11
N LYS A 93 19.13 -8.79 -5.20
CA LYS A 93 20.12 -8.53 -6.26
C LYS A 93 19.77 -7.31 -7.11
N TRP A 94 18.50 -7.10 -7.44
CA TRP A 94 18.05 -6.05 -8.35
C TRP A 94 17.80 -4.71 -7.65
N PHE A 95 17.20 -4.74 -6.46
CA PHE A 95 16.76 -3.56 -5.73
C PHE A 95 17.56 -3.27 -4.46
N GLY A 96 18.44 -4.19 -4.06
CA GLY A 96 19.16 -4.16 -2.79
C GLY A 96 18.46 -4.98 -1.71
N ALA A 97 19.26 -5.56 -0.80
CA ALA A 97 18.71 -6.15 0.41
C ALA A 97 18.22 -5.03 1.35
N PRO A 98 17.08 -5.20 2.04
CA PRO A 98 16.65 -4.26 3.08
C PRO A 98 17.69 -4.13 4.20
#